data_AF-A0A367R4G2-F1
#
_entry.id   AF-A0A367R4G2-F1
#
_cell.length_a   1.000
_cell.length_b   1.000
_cell.length_c   1.000
_cell.angle_alpha   90.00
_cell.angle_beta   90.00
_cell.angle_gamma   90.00
#
_symmetry.space_group_name_H-M   'P 1'
#
loop_
_entity.id
_entity.type
_entity.pdbx_description
1 polymer ?
#
loop_
_entity_poly.entity_id
_entity_poly.type
_entity_poly.pdbx_seq_one_letter_code
_entity_poly.pdbx_strand_id
1 'polypeptide(L)'
;MTATSIDKNVVFYGNLSELYRLAKEGKIKTTLQGSHTRPCKFWTATKILSGIKNAIVISHGPSGCAYGVKRAYKLTNSRNSGSPYEPVVTTNMSENVL
;
A
#
# COMPACT_ATOMS: atom_id res chain seq x y z
N MET A 1 26.05 -23.85 18.99
CA MET A 1 25.96 -22.58 18.23
C MET A 1 25.39 -21.54 19.17
N THR A 2 26.21 -20.53 19.45
CA THR A 2 26.06 -19.51 20.50
C THR A 2 24.83 -18.64 20.27
N ALA A 3 24.04 -18.47 21.32
CA ALA A 3 22.87 -17.59 21.36
C ALA A 3 23.33 -16.13 21.16
N THR A 4 23.23 -15.65 19.93
CA THR A 4 23.35 -14.23 19.59
C THR A 4 22.24 -13.49 20.31
N SER A 5 22.57 -12.37 20.96
CA SER A 5 21.63 -11.54 21.71
C SER A 5 20.38 -11.23 20.87
N ILE A 6 19.28 -11.91 21.17
CA ILE A 6 18.00 -11.70 20.51
C ILE A 6 17.54 -10.29 20.90
N ASP A 7 17.49 -9.39 19.92
CA ASP A 7 16.94 -8.05 20.11
C ASP A 7 15.53 -8.19 20.70
N LYS A 8 15.30 -7.58 21.87
CA LYS A 8 14.05 -7.69 22.63
C LYS A 8 12.84 -7.20 21.84
N ASN A 9 13.04 -6.51 20.71
CA ASN A 9 11.99 -5.99 19.85
C ASN A 9 11.58 -6.95 18.71
N VAL A 10 12.34 -8.02 18.46
CA VAL A 10 12.01 -8.95 17.37
C VAL A 10 10.96 -9.94 17.85
N VAL A 11 9.74 -9.78 17.34
CA VAL A 11 8.55 -10.53 17.75
C VAL A 11 8.46 -11.95 17.15
N PHE A 12 9.31 -12.29 16.19
CA PHE A 12 9.32 -13.61 15.56
C PHE A 12 10.67 -13.93 14.91
N TYR A 13 11.16 -15.16 15.12
CA TYR A 13 12.29 -15.75 14.39
C TYR A 13 11.84 -17.08 13.78
N GLY A 14 12.02 -17.24 12.48
CA GLY A 14 11.63 -18.46 11.76
C GLY A 14 11.44 -18.21 10.27
N ASN A 15 10.86 -19.18 9.59
CA ASN A 15 10.58 -19.07 8.16
C ASN A 15 9.33 -18.22 7.88
N LEU A 16 9.28 -17.55 6.72
CA LEU A 16 8.13 -16.70 6.35
C LEU A 16 6.82 -17.50 6.24
N SER A 17 6.89 -18.75 5.78
CA SER A 17 5.75 -19.66 5.71
C SER A 17 5.15 -19.96 7.08
N GLU A 18 5.99 -20.04 8.12
CA GLU A 18 5.59 -20.28 9.50
C GLU A 18 4.97 -19.02 10.11
N LEU A 19 5.58 -17.85 9.90
CA LEU A 19 4.98 -16.57 10.29
C LEU A 19 3.59 -16.39 9.69
N TYR A 20 3.43 -16.70 8.39
CA TYR A 20 2.15 -16.60 7.69
C TYR A 20 1.09 -17.52 8.28
N ARG A 21 1.44 -18.79 8.57
CA ARG A 21 0.52 -19.75 9.21
C ARG A 21 0.10 -19.26 10.61
N LEU A 22 1.04 -18.81 11.43
CA LEU A 22 0.79 -18.33 12.78
C LEU A 22 -0.04 -17.05 12.81
N ALA A 23 0.16 -16.15 11.85
CA ALA A 23 -0.68 -14.97 11.65
C ALA A 23 -2.11 -15.35 11.25
N LYS A 24 -2.29 -16.34 10.36
CA LYS A 24 -3.62 -16.84 9.96
C LYS A 24 -4.38 -17.51 11.10
N GLU A 25 -3.67 -18.22 11.98
CA GLU A 25 -4.23 -18.86 13.17
C GLU A 25 -4.50 -17.86 14.33
N GLY A 26 -4.18 -16.58 14.15
CA GLY A 26 -4.36 -15.54 15.17
C GLY A 26 -3.39 -15.63 16.36
N LYS A 27 -2.32 -16.43 16.23
CA LYS A 27 -1.33 -16.67 17.30
C LYS A 27 -0.24 -15.61 17.37
N ILE A 28 -0.01 -14.87 16.27
CA ILE A 28 0.82 -13.67 16.27
C ILE A 28 -0.09 -12.48 16.52
N LYS A 29 0.18 -11.71 17.58
CA LYS A 29 -0.53 -10.45 17.84
C LYS A 29 -0.20 -9.47 16.71
N THR A 30 -1.09 -9.35 15.73
CA THR A 30 -0.94 -8.38 14.66
C THR A 30 -1.50 -7.04 15.14
N THR A 31 -0.65 -6.02 15.22
CA THR A 31 -1.08 -4.61 15.37
C THR A 31 -1.50 -4.01 14.02
N LEU A 32 -1.40 -4.79 12.94
CA LEU A 32 -1.80 -4.40 11.60
C LEU A 32 -3.30 -4.08 11.58
N GLN A 33 -3.63 -2.84 11.20
CA GLN A 33 -5.01 -2.44 10.98
C GLN A 33 -5.65 -3.39 9.95
N GLY A 34 -6.84 -3.90 10.27
CA GLY A 34 -7.52 -4.89 9.44
C GLY A 34 -7.74 -4.43 8.00
N SER A 35 -7.98 -5.35 7.08
CA SER A 35 -8.19 -5.13 5.64
C SER A 35 -9.26 -4.10 5.25
N HIS A 36 -10.04 -3.61 6.21
CA HIS A 36 -11.04 -2.53 6.10
C HIS A 36 -10.48 -1.14 6.45
N THR A 37 -9.17 -0.99 6.59
CA THR A 37 -8.53 0.29 6.91
C THR A 37 -8.87 1.32 5.84
N ARG A 38 -9.14 2.56 6.28
CA ARG A 38 -9.36 3.70 5.38
C ARG A 38 -8.22 3.77 4.34
N PRO A 39 -8.52 4.14 3.08
CA PRO A 39 -7.49 4.33 2.07
C PRO A 39 -6.37 5.22 2.61
N CYS A 40 -5.13 4.83 2.39
CA CYS A 40 -3.99 5.59 2.90
C CYS A 40 -3.98 7.02 2.32
N LYS A 41 -3.17 7.92 2.88
CA LYS A 41 -3.09 9.32 2.46
C LYS A 41 -2.90 9.46 0.95
N PHE A 42 -2.05 8.62 0.36
CA PHE A 42 -1.82 8.57 -1.08
C PHE A 42 -3.09 8.26 -1.89
N TRP A 43 -3.85 7.24 -1.49
CA TRP A 43 -5.08 6.85 -2.17
C TRP A 43 -6.12 7.97 -2.06
N THR A 44 -6.28 8.56 -0.87
CA THR A 44 -7.19 9.69 -0.65
C THR A 44 -6.83 10.90 -1.52
N ALA A 45 -5.55 11.29 -1.55
CA ALA A 45 -5.09 12.40 -2.38
C ALA A 45 -5.33 12.14 -3.87
N THR A 46 -4.98 10.94 -4.36
CA THR A 46 -5.17 10.58 -5.76
C THR A 46 -6.64 10.62 -6.16
N LYS A 47 -7.55 10.16 -5.29
CA LYS A 47 -8.99 10.26 -5.53
C LYS A 47 -9.44 11.70 -5.78
N ILE A 48 -9.01 12.64 -4.95
CA ILE A 48 -9.39 14.05 -5.08
C ILE A 48 -8.76 14.66 -6.33
N LEU A 49 -7.45 14.48 -6.53
CA LEU A 49 -6.71 15.10 -7.63
C LEU A 49 -7.15 14.58 -9.01
N SER A 50 -7.47 13.30 -9.13
CA SER A 50 -7.99 12.73 -10.38
C SER A 50 -9.38 13.24 -10.78
N GLY A 51 -10.06 14.00 -9.92
CA GLY A 51 -11.32 14.68 -10.27
C GLY A 51 -11.13 16.07 -10.86
N ILE A 52 -9.91 16.60 -10.89
CA ILE A 52 -9.61 17.93 -11.43
C ILE A 52 -9.47 17.83 -12.95
N LYS A 53 -10.28 18.62 -13.68
CA LYS A 53 -10.21 18.67 -15.15
C LYS A 53 -8.84 19.19 -15.61
N ASN A 54 -8.32 18.59 -16.69
CA ASN A 54 -7.05 18.97 -17.32
C ASN A 54 -5.82 18.87 -16.40
N ALA A 55 -5.86 17.99 -15.39
CA ALA A 55 -4.75 17.73 -14.49
C ALA A 55 -4.23 16.30 -14.66
N ILE A 56 -2.91 16.13 -14.56
CA ILE A 56 -2.24 14.81 -14.56
C ILE A 56 -1.60 14.60 -13.20
N VAL A 57 -1.84 13.44 -12.61
CA VAL A 57 -1.24 13.06 -11.32
C VAL A 57 0.04 12.26 -11.56
N ILE A 58 1.16 12.81 -11.08
CA ILE A 58 2.45 12.12 -11.06
C ILE A 58 2.77 11.74 -9.61
N SER A 59 2.85 10.45 -9.33
CA SER A 59 3.20 9.91 -8.01
C SER A 59 4.68 9.55 -7.93
N HIS A 60 5.41 10.16 -7.00
CA HIS A 60 6.76 9.74 -6.66
C HIS A 60 6.70 8.61 -5.61
N GLY A 61 7.17 7.41 -5.98
CA GLY A 61 7.11 6.23 -5.11
C GLY A 61 7.03 4.92 -5.88
N PRO A 62 6.74 3.80 -5.21
CA PRO A 62 6.69 2.49 -5.84
C PRO A 62 5.47 2.33 -6.75
N SER A 63 5.62 1.61 -7.86
CA SER A 63 4.54 1.39 -8.83
C SER A 63 3.35 0.63 -8.28
N GLY A 64 3.54 -0.20 -7.26
CA GLY A 64 2.46 -0.96 -6.61
C GLY A 64 1.34 -0.07 -6.06
N CYS A 65 1.68 1.08 -5.47
CA CYS A 65 0.70 2.03 -4.95
C CYS A 65 -0.13 2.64 -6.09
N ALA A 66 0.52 3.15 -7.13
CA ALA A 66 -0.15 3.76 -8.29
C ALA A 66 -1.04 2.74 -9.02
N TYR A 67 -0.57 1.50 -9.17
CA TYR A 67 -1.34 0.41 -9.75
C TYR A 67 -2.60 0.07 -8.95
N GLY A 68 -2.49 -0.02 -7.63
CA GLY A 68 -3.63 -0.30 -6.74
C GLY A 68 -4.73 0.76 -6.86
N VAL A 69 -4.35 2.04 -6.85
CA VAL A 69 -5.30 3.14 -6.99
C VAL A 69 -5.97 3.14 -8.37
N LYS A 70 -5.18 2.95 -9.44
CA LYS A 70 -5.72 2.83 -10.81
C LYS A 70 -6.78 1.74 -10.91
N ARG A 71 -6.55 0.58 -10.30
CA ARG A 71 -7.54 -0.52 -10.30
C ARG A 71 -8.78 -0.19 -9.48
N ALA A 72 -8.61 0.40 -8.29
CA ALA A 72 -9.72 0.65 -7.37
C ALA A 72 -10.62 1.82 -7.79
N TYR A 73 -10.06 2.89 -8.37
CA TYR A 73 -10.76 4.16 -8.57
C TYR A 73 -11.19 4.46 -10.00
N LYS A 74 -10.81 3.64 -10.98
CA LYS A 74 -11.19 3.85 -12.40
C LYS A 74 -12.70 4.08 -12.59
N LEU A 75 -13.54 3.24 -11.97
CA LEU A 75 -15.00 3.31 -12.12
C LEU A 75 -15.66 4.26 -11.10
N THR A 76 -15.16 4.29 -9.86
CA THR A 76 -15.78 5.05 -8.77
C THR A 76 -15.49 6.54 -8.87
N ASN A 77 -14.33 6.94 -9.40
CA ASN A 77 -13.96 8.35 -9.47
C ASN A 77 -14.56 9.05 -10.68
N SER A 78 -14.62 8.37 -11.84
CA SER A 78 -15.26 8.90 -13.05
C SER A 78 -16.74 9.24 -12.81
N ARG A 79 -17.44 8.42 -12.02
CA ARG A 79 -18.85 8.65 -11.65
C ARG A 79 -19.05 9.84 -10.70
N ASN A 80 -18.11 10.08 -9.78
CA ASN A 80 -18.25 11.12 -8.76
C ASN A 80 -17.79 12.50 -9.24
N SER A 81 -16.76 12.55 -10.10
CA SER A 81 -16.15 13.81 -10.54
C SER A 81 -16.67 14.29 -11.90
N GLY A 82 -17.31 13.41 -12.68
CA GLY A 82 -17.71 13.73 -14.06
C GLY A 82 -16.53 13.95 -15.01
N SER A 83 -15.30 13.68 -14.57
CA SER A 83 -14.09 13.72 -15.37
C SER A 83 -13.63 12.28 -15.67
N PRO A 84 -13.16 11.99 -16.91
CA PRO A 84 -12.48 10.72 -17.17
C PRO A 84 -11.31 10.54 -16.20
N TYR A 85 -11.17 9.33 -15.66
CA TYR A 85 -10.02 9.02 -14.83
C TYR A 85 -8.74 8.94 -15.69
N GLU A 86 -7.88 9.94 -15.56
CA GLU A 86 -6.57 9.97 -16.21
C GLU A 86 -5.58 8.98 -15.54
N PRO A 87 -4.67 8.36 -16.30
CA PRO A 87 -3.70 7.41 -15.75
C PRO A 87 -2.75 8.07 -14.76
N VAL A 88 -2.58 7.45 -13.58
CA VAL A 88 -1.58 7.87 -12.59
C VAL A 88 -0.20 7.41 -13.06
N VAL A 89 0.70 8.37 -13.32
CA VAL A 89 2.08 8.12 -13.71
C VAL A 89 2.92 7.97 -12.46
N THR A 90 3.90 7.05 -12.46
CA THR A 90 4.76 6.79 -11.31
C THR A 90 6.22 6.84 -11.69
N THR A 91 7.07 7.36 -10.79
CA THR A 91 8.53 7.31 -10.94
C THR A 91 9.12 5.92 -10.69
N ASN A 92 8.30 4.96 -10.25
CA ASN A 92 8.68 3.57 -9.98
C ASN A 92 9.95 3.43 -9.13
N MET A 93 9.92 4.06 -7.94
CA MET A 93 11.02 4.00 -6.99
C MET A 93 11.28 2.54 -6.56
N SER A 94 12.54 2.12 -6.63
CA SER A 94 13.01 0.81 -6.19
C SER A 94 13.85 0.93 -4.91
N GLU A 95 14.23 -0.21 -4.32
CA GLU A 95 15.04 -0.25 -3.09
C GLU A 95 16.40 0.43 -3.23
N ASN A 96 16.94 0.53 -4.44
CA ASN A 96 18.23 1.20 -4.69
C ASN A 96 18.16 2.74 -4.60
N VAL A 97 16.96 3.29 -4.42
CA VAL A 97 16.68 4.74 -4.37
C VAL A 97 16.02 5.13 -3.04
N LEU A 98 15.91 4.18 -2.10
CA LEU A 98 15.51 4.41 -0.70
C LEU A 98 16.72 4.91 0.11
#